data_AF-A0A843I8V4-F1
#
_entry.id   AF-A0A843I8V4-F1
#
_cell.length_a   1.000
_cell.length_b   1.000
_cell.length_c   1.000
_cell.angle_alpha   90.00
_cell.angle_beta   90.00
_cell.angle_gamma   90.00
#
_symmetry.space_group_name_H-M   'P 1'
#
loop_
_entity.id
_entity.type
_entity.pdbx_description
1 polymer ?
#
loop_
_entity_poly.entity_id
_entity_poly.type
_entity_poly.pdbx_seq_one_letter_code
_entity_poly.pdbx_strand_id
1 'polypeptide(L)'
;TVLSEKGARRAAEAWISSRFPDATIEEAYAFPGYYTFHLKLPDGDMQMLSVNACSGAAWYHWWHGRFISTLYENSGLIKNIH
;
A
#
# COMPACT_ATOMS: atom_id res chain seq x y z
N THR A 1 -18.18 9.45 -15.02
CA THR A 1 -17.70 8.20 -15.64
C THR A 1 -16.82 7.48 -14.66
N VAL A 2 -16.87 6.16 -14.60
CA VAL A 2 -15.94 5.35 -13.81
C VAL A 2 -14.51 5.62 -14.29
N LEU A 3 -13.61 5.88 -13.35
CA LEU A 3 -12.20 6.12 -13.62
C LEU A 3 -11.57 4.87 -14.25
N SER A 4 -10.73 5.11 -15.27
CA SER A 4 -9.74 4.12 -15.69
C SER A 4 -8.61 4.04 -14.67
N GLU A 5 -7.79 2.99 -14.74
CA GLU A 5 -6.60 2.85 -13.88
C GLU A 5 -5.72 4.11 -13.93
N LYS A 6 -5.51 4.69 -15.11
CA LYS A 6 -4.76 5.95 -15.27
C LYS A 6 -5.42 7.12 -14.53
N GLY A 7 -6.76 7.17 -14.54
CA GLY A 7 -7.51 8.18 -13.79
C GLY A 7 -7.38 7.98 -12.27
N ALA A 8 -7.50 6.73 -11.81
CA ALA A 8 -7.32 6.38 -10.41
C ALA A 8 -5.89 6.64 -9.93
N ARG A 9 -4.88 6.36 -10.76
CA ARG A 9 -3.46 6.64 -10.48
C ARG A 9 -3.22 8.14 -10.29
N ARG A 10 -3.79 8.99 -11.15
CA ARG A 10 -3.69 10.46 -10.99
C ARG A 10 -4.34 10.94 -9.70
N ALA A 11 -5.47 10.35 -9.32
CA ALA A 11 -6.12 10.67 -8.05
C ALA A 11 -5.23 10.25 -6.86
N ALA A 12 -4.59 9.09 -6.94
CA ALA A 12 -3.63 8.63 -5.94
C ALA A 12 -2.40 9.55 -5.86
N GLU A 13 -1.80 9.93 -6.98
CA GLU A 13 -0.66 10.86 -7.07
C GLU A 13 -0.99 12.24 -6.46
N ALA A 14 -2.17 12.77 -6.76
CA ALA A 14 -2.66 14.01 -6.17
C ALA A 14 -2.86 13.88 -4.65
N TRP A 15 -3.36 12.73 -4.19
CA TRP A 15 -3.58 12.49 -2.77
C TRP A 15 -2.26 12.39 -2.01
N ILE A 16 -1.28 11.61 -2.50
CA ILE A 16 0.02 11.41 -1.83
C ILE A 16 0.88 12.67 -1.87
N SER A 17 0.93 13.41 -2.99
CA SER A 17 1.75 14.64 -3.09
C SER A 17 1.37 15.71 -2.06
N SER A 18 0.10 15.73 -1.62
CA SER A 18 -0.38 16.67 -0.60
C SER A 18 -0.09 16.26 0.85
N ARG A 19 0.30 15.01 1.11
CA ARG A 19 0.35 14.42 2.46
C ARG A 19 1.69 13.75 2.79
N PHE A 20 2.28 13.10 1.79
CA PHE A 20 3.54 12.40 1.85
C PHE A 20 4.39 12.87 0.67
N PRO A 21 5.05 14.03 0.80
CA PRO A 21 6.05 14.45 -0.19
C PRO A 21 7.04 13.32 -0.44
N ASP A 22 7.41 13.12 -1.70
CA ASP A 22 8.37 12.09 -2.14
C ASP A 22 7.90 10.62 -2.03
N ALA A 23 6.64 10.37 -1.63
CA ALA A 23 6.07 9.02 -1.73
C ALA A 23 5.86 8.62 -3.20
N THR A 24 6.13 7.35 -3.52
CA THR A 24 5.98 6.79 -4.87
C THR A 24 4.93 5.69 -4.91
N ILE A 25 4.26 5.54 -6.06
CA ILE A 25 3.37 4.41 -6.32
C ILE A 25 4.18 3.30 -7.00
N GLU A 26 4.39 2.19 -6.31
CA GLU A 26 5.15 1.04 -6.82
C GLU A 26 4.26 0.10 -7.65
N GLU A 27 3.08 -0.22 -7.14
CA GLU A 27 2.18 -1.21 -7.74
C GLU A 27 0.73 -0.72 -7.77
N ALA A 28 -0.07 -1.28 -8.67
CA ALA A 28 -1.49 -1.00 -8.81
C ALA A 28 -2.27 -2.29 -9.05
N TYR A 29 -3.39 -2.44 -8.34
CA TYR A 29 -4.28 -3.59 -8.42
C TYR A 29 -5.71 -3.10 -8.66
N ALA A 30 -6.39 -3.71 -9.63
CA ALA A 30 -7.77 -3.42 -9.95
C ALA A 30 -8.71 -4.36 -9.18
N PHE A 31 -9.72 -3.79 -8.54
CA PHE A 31 -10.80 -4.52 -7.90
C PHE A 31 -12.16 -4.01 -8.41
N PRO A 32 -13.25 -4.80 -8.28
CA PRO A 32 -14.57 -4.31 -8.60
C PRO A 32 -14.91 -3.02 -7.81
N GLY A 33 -14.98 -1.90 -8.51
CA GLY A 33 -15.38 -0.60 -7.96
C GLY A 33 -14.24 0.26 -7.37
N TYR A 34 -12.99 -0.22 -7.33
CA TYR A 34 -11.85 0.57 -6.85
C TYR A 34 -10.50 0.05 -7.35
N TYR A 35 -9.48 0.89 -7.24
CA TYR A 35 -8.09 0.53 -7.48
C TYR A 35 -7.30 0.67 -6.19
N THR A 36 -6.37 -0.24 -5.93
CA THR A 36 -5.48 -0.20 -4.78
C THR A 36 -4.06 0.00 -5.25
N PHE A 37 -3.37 0.95 -4.63
CA PHE A 37 -2.00 1.33 -4.95
C PHE A 37 -1.09 1.01 -3.78
N HIS A 38 0.04 0.35 -4.04
CA HIS A 38 1.11 0.21 -3.06
C HIS A 38 1.99 1.45 -3.12
N LEU A 39 2.19 2.07 -1.97
CA LEU A 39 2.95 3.28 -1.79
C LEU A 39 4.24 2.96 -1.06
N LYS A 40 5.36 3.45 -1.58
CA LYS A 40 6.61 3.51 -0.84
C LYS A 40 6.75 4.91 -0.25
N LEU A 41 6.82 5.00 1.07
CA LEU A 41 7.07 6.25 1.78
C LEU A 41 8.58 6.57 1.82
N PRO A 42 8.96 7.84 2.09
CA PRO A 42 10.37 8.25 2.12
C PRO A 42 11.24 7.54 3.16
N ASP A 43 10.63 7.06 4.25
CA ASP A 43 11.28 6.26 5.30
C ASP A 43 11.49 4.79 4.91
N GLY A 44 10.98 4.37 3.73
CA GLY A 44 11.03 3.00 3.25
C GLY A 44 9.83 2.16 3.66
N ASP A 45 8.90 2.69 4.46
CA ASP A 45 7.68 1.99 4.82
C ASP A 45 6.75 1.85 3.61
N MET A 46 6.11 0.69 3.54
CA MET A 46 5.19 0.38 2.45
C MET A 46 3.75 0.42 2.96
N GLN A 47 2.92 1.17 2.25
CA GLN A 47 1.53 1.46 2.63
C GLN A 47 0.59 1.25 1.45
N MET A 48 -0.71 1.33 1.70
CA MET A 48 -1.71 1.14 0.67
C MET A 48 -2.67 2.33 0.59
N LEU A 49 -3.10 2.64 -0.63
CA LEU A 49 -4.12 3.64 -0.90
C LEU A 49 -5.13 3.07 -1.89
N SER A 50 -6.38 2.98 -1.46
CA SER A 50 -7.48 2.55 -2.33
C SER A 50 -8.26 3.75 -2.85
N VAL A 51 -8.51 3.82 -4.15
CA VAL A 51 -9.26 4.88 -4.83
C VAL A 51 -10.54 4.31 -5.41
N ASN A 52 -11.68 4.84 -4.98
CA ASN A 52 -12.98 4.48 -5.54
C ASN A 52 -13.04 4.84 -7.04
N ALA A 53 -13.39 3.87 -7.88
CA ALA A 53 -13.41 4.09 -9.32
C ALA A 53 -14.57 5.00 -9.76
N CYS A 54 -15.67 5.06 -9.02
CA CYS A 54 -16.82 5.90 -9.39
C CYS A 54 -16.69 7.34 -8.91
N SER A 55 -16.21 7.56 -7.69
CA SER A 55 -16.18 8.88 -7.04
C SER A 55 -14.78 9.51 -6.98
N GLY A 56 -13.71 8.72 -7.15
CA GLY A 56 -12.33 9.19 -6.92
C GLY A 56 -11.95 9.39 -5.45
N ALA A 57 -12.84 9.04 -4.51
CA ALA A 57 -12.53 9.10 -3.07
C ALA A 57 -11.38 8.14 -2.74
N ALA A 58 -10.47 8.58 -1.86
CA ALA A 58 -9.25 7.83 -1.53
C ALA A 58 -9.23 7.42 -0.05
N TRP A 59 -8.85 6.17 0.22
CA TRP A 59 -8.77 5.56 1.54
C TRP A 59 -7.35 5.03 1.77
N TYR A 60 -6.63 5.66 2.69
CA TYR A 60 -5.29 5.27 3.08
C TYR A 60 -5.37 4.21 4.18
N HIS A 61 -4.58 3.13 4.04
CA HIS A 61 -4.56 2.03 4.98
C HIS A 61 -3.21 1.31 4.97
N TRP A 62 -2.94 0.52 6.01
CA TRP A 62 -1.70 -0.22 6.12
C TRP A 62 -1.64 -1.39 5.12
N TRP A 63 -0.43 -1.71 4.64
CA TRP A 63 -0.20 -2.95 3.91
C TRP A 63 -0.19 -4.14 4.85
N HIS A 64 0.68 -4.08 5.86
CA HIS A 64 0.67 -4.99 7.00
C HIS A 64 0.70 -4.18 8.30
N GLY A 65 0.17 -4.75 9.38
CA GLY A 65 0.38 -4.20 10.71
C GLY A 65 1.87 -4.24 11.10
N ARG A 66 2.25 -3.53 12.16
CA ARG A 66 3.62 -3.62 12.68
C ARG A 66 3.93 -5.06 13.04
N PHE A 67 5.02 -5.60 12.49
CA PHE A 67 5.54 -6.88 12.93
C PHE A 67 5.95 -6.79 14.41
N ILE A 68 5.42 -7.67 15.26
CA ILE A 68 5.61 -7.61 16.72
C ILE A 68 6.72 -8.55 17.23
N SER A 69 6.80 -9.78 16.73
CA SER A 69 7.93 -10.70 16.85
C SER A 69 7.62 -12.02 16.13
N THR A 70 8.65 -12.83 15.88
CA THR A 70 8.50 -14.25 15.56
C THR A 70 8.63 -15.05 16.86
N LEU A 71 7.75 -16.02 17.11
CA LEU A 71 7.73 -16.81 18.35
C LEU A 71 8.81 -17.91 18.42
N TYR A 72 9.75 -17.97 17.47
CA TYR A 72 10.78 -19.01 17.39
C TYR A 72 12.17 -18.55 17.84
N GLU A 73 12.24 -17.67 18.84
CA GLU A 73 13.51 -17.25 19.43
C GLU A 73 13.48 -17.29 20.96
N ASN A 74 12.81 -18.33 21.52
CA ASN A 74 12.89 -18.67 22.95
C ASN A 74 12.76 -20.18 23.25
N SER A 75 13.00 -21.06 22.27
CA SER A 75 13.25 -22.48 22.53
C SER A 75 14.38 -22.93 21.63
N GLY A 76 15.57 -23.13 22.21
CA GLY A 76 16.82 -23.47 21.51
C GLY A 76 16.81 -24.83 20.79
N LEU A 77 15.93 -25.03 19.82
CA LEU A 77 15.83 -26.21 18.99
C LEU A 77 15.29 -25.85 17.60
N ILE A 78 16.14 -25.30 16.74
CA ILE A 78 16.08 -25.61 15.31
C ILE A 78 17.50 -25.56 14.75
N LYS A 79 18.10 -26.75 14.67
CA LYS A 79 19.30 -27.01 13.88
C LYS A 79 18.97 -26.87 12.40
N ASN A 80 19.87 -26.24 11.67
CA ASN A 80 20.18 -26.41 10.24
C ASN A 80 19.09 -27.04 9.36
N ILE A 81 18.48 -26.27 8.47
CA ILE A 81 18.03 -26.79 7.18
C ILE A 81 18.56 -25.84 6.10
N HIS A 82 19.22 -26.45 5.11
CA HIS A 82 19.92 -25.82 4.00
C HIS A 82 18.97 -25.11 3.03
#